data_AF-A0A1M3QD87-F1
#
_entry.id   AF-A0A1M3QD87-F1
#
_cell.length_a   1.000
_cell.length_b   1.000
_cell.length_c   1.000
_cell.angle_alpha   90.00
_cell.angle_beta   90.00
_cell.angle_gamma   90.00
#
_symmetry.space_group_name_H-M   'P 1'
#
loop_
_entity.id
_entity.type
_entity.pdbx_description
1 polymer ?
#
loop_
_entity_poly.entity_id
_entity_poly.type
_entity_poly.pdbx_seq_one_letter_code
_entity_poly.pdbx_strand_id
1 'polypeptide(L)'
;MTVKGLHPDIAADSPDLLRQVHGRRGYALSYHRMFQAHAPELLAAYDAYYQQLTLRPRALADAAKETVWIALQAATREHHGMIHLRRAEAAGLSRDAIADALAIGAAVETWTVLQFGDEYWRDWTPIEAAIPRYLRMFEASTGSVPPIAAEITAIVCHAARRTHAGMKLHLPRAFAAGATAAMVAEGLSFLLLPAGGPCLIDAVQAWADASAADPSLPSPYGPSDLENPAASS
;
A
#
# COMPACT_ATOMS: atom_id res chain seq x y z
N MET A 1 5.30 -17.83 18.47
CA MET A 1 4.16 -18.12 17.57
C MET A 1 4.71 -18.47 16.20
N THR A 2 4.44 -19.67 15.70
CA THR A 2 4.93 -20.12 14.38
C THR A 2 3.97 -19.62 13.30
N VAL A 3 4.48 -18.85 12.33
CA VAL A 3 3.66 -18.37 11.21
C VAL A 3 3.41 -19.52 10.25
N LYS A 4 2.15 -19.92 10.07
CA LYS A 4 1.77 -21.01 9.17
C LYS A 4 2.30 -20.71 7.77
N GLY A 5 3.04 -21.67 7.20
CA GLY A 5 3.57 -21.59 5.85
C GLY A 5 4.92 -20.87 5.69
N LEU A 6 5.50 -20.35 6.78
CA LEU A 6 6.87 -19.85 6.84
C LEU A 6 7.82 -20.96 7.32
N HIS A 7 8.86 -21.23 6.54
CA HIS A 7 9.87 -22.26 6.79
C HIS A 7 11.19 -21.56 7.14
N PRO A 8 11.56 -21.49 8.43
CA PRO A 8 12.78 -20.80 8.87
C PRO A 8 14.03 -21.59 8.50
N ASP A 9 13.90 -22.90 8.32
CA ASP A 9 14.96 -23.81 7.90
C ASP A 9 14.59 -24.44 6.56
N ILE A 10 15.60 -24.69 5.74
CA ILE A 10 15.51 -25.52 4.53
C ILE A 10 16.58 -26.60 4.59
N ALA A 11 16.29 -27.76 4.02
CA ALA A 11 17.24 -28.87 4.03
C ALA A 11 18.51 -28.50 3.24
N ALA A 12 19.67 -29.00 3.67
CA ALA A 12 20.96 -28.66 3.06
C ALA A 12 21.06 -29.07 1.58
N ASP A 13 20.32 -30.11 1.19
CA ASP A 13 20.15 -30.63 -0.18
C ASP A 13 19.03 -29.93 -0.97
N SER A 14 18.44 -28.85 -0.42
CA SER A 14 17.45 -28.06 -1.14
C SER A 14 18.04 -27.47 -2.43
N PRO A 15 17.23 -27.36 -3.51
CA PRO A 15 17.68 -26.75 -4.75
C PRO A 15 18.29 -25.35 -4.55
N ASP A 16 19.32 -25.03 -5.33
CA ASP A 16 20.12 -23.81 -5.19
C ASP A 16 19.30 -22.53 -5.16
N LEU A 17 18.28 -22.42 -6.03
CA LEU A 17 17.42 -21.24 -6.08
C LEU A 17 16.60 -21.06 -4.79
N LEU A 18 16.10 -22.14 -4.20
CA LEU A 18 15.41 -22.09 -2.91
C LEU A 18 16.38 -21.69 -1.77
N ARG A 19 17.63 -22.19 -1.81
CA ARG A 19 18.69 -21.77 -0.86
C ARG A 19 19.02 -20.30 -1.00
N GLN A 20 19.09 -19.78 -2.21
CA GLN A 20 19.32 -18.36 -2.47
C GLN A 20 18.17 -17.47 -1.98
N VAL A 21 16.91 -17.86 -2.25
CA VAL A 21 15.72 -17.13 -1.75
C VAL A 21 15.71 -17.10 -0.22
N HIS A 22 15.99 -18.25 0.42
CA HIS A 22 16.11 -18.34 1.87
C HIS A 22 17.25 -17.47 2.39
N GLY A 23 18.46 -17.59 1.86
CA GLY A 23 19.64 -16.85 2.31
C GLY A 23 19.47 -15.33 2.23
N ARG A 24 18.73 -14.82 1.23
CA ARG A 24 18.41 -13.39 1.12
C ARG A 24 17.39 -12.90 2.14
N ARG A 25 16.48 -13.77 2.58
CA ARG A 25 15.28 -13.37 3.36
C ARG A 25 15.29 -13.87 4.81
N GLY A 26 16.13 -14.86 5.12
CA GLY A 26 16.13 -15.62 6.37
C GLY A 26 14.99 -16.63 6.50
N TYR A 27 14.21 -16.87 5.45
CA TYR A 27 13.10 -17.84 5.43
C TYR A 27 12.67 -18.19 4.00
N ALA A 28 12.00 -19.34 3.85
CA ALA A 28 11.23 -19.70 2.66
C ALA A 28 9.73 -19.74 2.97
N LEU A 29 8.89 -19.45 1.97
CA LEU A 29 7.44 -19.58 2.08
C LEU A 29 6.98 -20.85 1.36
N SER A 30 5.82 -21.36 1.74
CA SER A 30 5.30 -22.62 1.20
C SER A 30 5.17 -22.59 -0.33
N TYR A 31 4.75 -21.46 -0.91
CA TYR A 31 4.68 -21.32 -2.35
C TYR A 31 6.06 -21.19 -3.03
N HIS A 32 7.12 -20.80 -2.32
CA HIS A 32 8.49 -20.86 -2.87
C HIS A 32 8.88 -22.30 -3.16
N ARG A 33 8.54 -23.23 -2.24
CA ARG A 33 8.81 -24.66 -2.44
C ARG A 33 7.99 -25.22 -3.60
N MET A 34 6.72 -24.82 -3.70
CA MET A 34 5.84 -25.19 -4.82
C MET A 34 6.39 -24.71 -6.16
N PHE A 35 6.78 -23.43 -6.28
CA PHE A 35 7.37 -22.90 -7.50
C PHE A 35 8.73 -23.53 -7.80
N GLN A 36 9.57 -23.79 -6.80
CA GLN A 36 10.81 -24.52 -7.03
C GLN A 36 10.57 -25.90 -7.67
N ALA A 37 9.52 -26.61 -7.24
CA ALA A 37 9.21 -27.95 -7.73
C ALA A 37 8.57 -27.96 -9.13
N HIS A 38 7.77 -26.95 -9.46
CA HIS A 38 6.90 -26.99 -10.65
C HIS A 38 7.09 -25.84 -11.64
N ALA A 39 7.73 -24.75 -11.22
CA ALA A 39 7.92 -23.53 -12.03
C ALA A 39 9.14 -22.71 -11.53
N PRO A 40 10.38 -23.23 -11.62
CA PRO A 40 11.55 -22.57 -11.03
C PRO A 40 11.84 -21.20 -11.67
N GLU A 41 11.55 -21.02 -12.95
CA GLU A 41 11.66 -19.71 -13.61
C GLU A 41 10.68 -18.69 -13.02
N LEU A 42 9.47 -19.13 -12.67
CA LEU A 42 8.50 -18.29 -11.97
C LEU A 42 8.97 -17.92 -10.56
N LEU A 43 9.64 -18.83 -9.84
CA LEU A 43 10.25 -18.50 -8.55
C LEU A 43 11.33 -17.41 -8.70
N ALA A 44 12.19 -17.53 -9.71
CA ALA A 44 13.24 -16.55 -9.97
C ALA A 44 12.65 -15.17 -10.31
N ALA A 45 11.65 -15.13 -11.20
CA ALA A 45 10.94 -13.91 -11.57
C ALA A 45 10.21 -13.28 -10.36
N TYR A 46 9.54 -14.10 -9.55
CA TYR A 46 8.87 -13.65 -8.33
C TYR A 46 9.87 -13.05 -7.33
N ASP A 47 11.03 -13.67 -7.13
CA ASP A 47 12.02 -13.15 -6.19
C ASP A 47 12.58 -11.80 -6.65
N ALA A 48 12.90 -11.66 -7.94
CA ALA A 48 13.33 -10.40 -8.53
C ALA A 48 12.25 -9.31 -8.40
N TYR A 49 11.00 -9.66 -8.70
CA TYR A 49 9.85 -8.77 -8.54
C TYR A 49 9.69 -8.28 -7.10
N TYR A 50 9.69 -9.19 -6.11
CA TYR A 50 9.58 -8.85 -4.69
C TYR A 50 10.74 -7.96 -4.22
N GLN A 51 11.96 -8.18 -4.72
CA GLN A 51 13.10 -7.31 -4.41
C GLN A 51 12.86 -5.87 -4.90
N GLN A 52 12.39 -5.69 -6.14
CA GLN A 52 12.10 -4.35 -6.68
C GLN A 52 10.93 -3.68 -5.97
N LEU A 53 9.88 -4.44 -5.67
CA LEU A 53 8.67 -3.91 -5.08
C LEU A 53 8.87 -3.52 -3.62
N THR A 54 9.47 -4.39 -2.82
CA THR A 54 9.42 -4.28 -1.34
C THR A 54 10.77 -3.93 -0.73
N LEU A 55 11.87 -4.49 -1.23
CA LEU A 55 13.15 -4.45 -0.53
C LEU A 55 14.04 -3.28 -0.94
N ARG A 56 14.07 -2.93 -2.23
CA ARG A 56 14.93 -1.85 -2.69
C ARG A 56 14.44 -0.49 -2.19
N PRO A 57 15.33 0.40 -1.76
CA PRO A 57 14.98 1.80 -1.51
C PRO A 57 14.45 2.45 -2.80
N ARG A 58 13.40 3.25 -2.66
CA ARG A 58 12.78 4.02 -3.74
C ARG A 58 12.43 5.41 -3.22
N ALA A 59 11.19 5.88 -3.38
CA ALA A 59 10.75 7.22 -3.00
C ALA A 59 10.33 7.30 -1.52
N LEU A 60 9.79 6.21 -0.95
CA LEU A 60 9.47 6.13 0.46
C LEU A 60 10.71 5.71 1.26
N ALA A 61 10.98 6.46 2.34
CA ALA A 61 11.92 6.02 3.37
C ALA A 61 11.41 4.74 4.04
N ASP A 62 12.32 3.93 4.57
CA ASP A 62 11.98 2.60 5.10
C ASP A 62 10.92 2.65 6.22
N ALA A 63 11.01 3.65 7.11
CA ALA A 63 10.01 3.87 8.14
C ALA A 63 8.59 4.09 7.55
N ALA A 64 8.46 4.99 6.58
CA ALA A 64 7.19 5.29 5.93
C ALA A 64 6.68 4.12 5.09
N LYS A 65 7.58 3.40 4.42
CA LYS A 65 7.26 2.18 3.66
C LYS A 65 6.61 1.13 4.56
N GLU A 66 7.19 0.88 5.74
CA GLU A 66 6.65 -0.11 6.66
C GLU A 66 5.35 0.37 7.34
N THR A 67 5.17 1.67 7.60
CA THR A 67 3.87 2.25 8.00
C THR A 67 2.77 1.87 7.00
N VAL A 68 3.01 2.05 5.70
CA VAL A 68 2.04 1.72 4.64
C VAL A 68 1.75 0.21 4.62
N TRP A 69 2.78 -0.64 4.70
CA TRP A 69 2.61 -2.09 4.71
C TRP A 69 1.76 -2.60 5.86
N ILE A 70 1.99 -2.08 7.07
CA ILE A 70 1.24 -2.47 8.27
C ILE A 70 -0.26 -2.18 8.09
N ALA A 71 -0.60 -0.96 7.69
CA ALA A 71 -2.00 -0.57 7.50
C ALA A 71 -2.65 -1.32 6.32
N LEU A 72 -1.93 -1.50 5.21
CA LEU A 72 -2.41 -2.23 4.04
C LEU A 72 -2.75 -3.69 4.40
N GLN A 73 -1.89 -4.36 5.17
CA GLN A 73 -2.13 -5.74 5.62
C GLN A 73 -3.36 -5.83 6.52
N ALA A 74 -3.54 -4.86 7.42
CA ALA A 74 -4.75 -4.79 8.24
C ALA A 74 -6.00 -4.57 7.38
N ALA A 75 -5.95 -3.62 6.43
CA ALA A 75 -7.07 -3.32 5.54
C ALA A 75 -7.48 -4.52 4.67
N THR A 76 -6.51 -5.36 4.27
CA THR A 76 -6.71 -6.57 3.46
C THR A 76 -6.88 -7.85 4.28
N ARG A 77 -6.80 -7.77 5.61
CA ARG A 77 -6.85 -8.93 6.53
C ARG A 77 -5.76 -9.98 6.25
N GLU A 78 -4.59 -9.53 5.80
CA GLU A 78 -3.44 -10.37 5.49
C GLU A 78 -2.57 -10.63 6.75
N HIS A 79 -2.72 -11.81 7.34
CA HIS A 79 -2.08 -12.18 8.61
C HIS A 79 -0.67 -12.79 8.46
N HIS A 80 -0.25 -13.20 7.26
CA HIS A 80 1.10 -13.70 6.99
C HIS A 80 2.16 -12.57 6.92
N GLY A 81 1.70 -11.32 6.97
CA GLY A 81 2.48 -10.10 6.85
C GLY A 81 3.43 -9.72 7.99
N MET A 82 3.51 -10.51 9.06
CA MET A 82 4.22 -10.15 10.32
C MET A 82 5.69 -9.73 10.14
N ILE A 83 6.33 -10.08 9.03
CA ILE A 83 7.68 -9.62 8.69
C ILE A 83 7.78 -8.08 8.65
N HIS A 84 6.72 -7.39 8.25
CA HIS A 84 6.67 -5.94 8.16
C HIS A 84 6.70 -5.27 9.54
N LEU A 85 6.17 -5.92 10.58
CA LEU A 85 6.33 -5.44 11.96
C LEU A 85 7.79 -5.47 12.41
N ARG A 86 8.54 -6.53 12.06
CA ARG A 86 9.98 -6.62 12.37
C ARG A 86 10.81 -5.64 11.57
N ARG A 87 10.44 -5.41 10.30
CA ARG A 87 11.10 -4.41 9.45
C ARG A 87 10.82 -2.99 9.93
N ALA A 88 9.61 -2.71 10.42
CA ALA A 88 9.28 -1.45 11.06
C ALA A 88 10.19 -1.17 12.27
N GLU A 89 10.35 -2.15 13.17
CA GLU A 89 11.29 -2.03 14.31
C GLU A 89 12.73 -1.80 13.82
N ALA A 90 13.18 -2.54 12.80
CA ALA A 90 14.52 -2.35 12.21
C ALA A 90 14.70 -0.99 11.52
N ALA A 91 13.62 -0.42 10.99
CA ALA A 91 13.58 0.92 10.41
C ALA A 91 13.42 2.03 11.48
N GLY A 92 13.38 1.67 12.76
CA GLY A 92 13.35 2.60 13.89
C GLY A 92 11.96 2.99 14.38
N LEU A 93 10.88 2.35 13.93
CA LEU A 93 9.53 2.60 14.47
C LEU A 93 9.43 2.04 15.89
N SER A 94 8.82 2.84 16.78
CA SER A 94 8.36 2.36 18.08
C SER A 94 7.12 1.48 17.91
N ARG A 95 6.78 0.72 18.96
CA ARG A 95 5.51 -0.03 18.99
C ARG A 95 4.29 0.87 18.91
N ASP A 96 4.37 2.08 19.48
CA ASP A 96 3.29 3.06 19.39
C ASP A 96 3.13 3.54 17.94
N ALA A 97 4.22 3.83 17.22
CA ALA A 97 4.14 4.18 15.80
C ALA A 97 3.60 3.04 14.91
N ILE A 98 3.89 1.77 15.26
CA ILE A 98 3.28 0.59 14.62
C ILE A 98 1.77 0.53 14.90
N ALA A 99 1.35 0.84 16.13
CA ALA A 99 -0.06 0.90 16.50
C ALA A 99 -0.79 2.06 15.79
N ASP A 100 -0.14 3.22 15.65
CA ASP A 100 -0.64 4.37 14.91
C ASP A 100 -0.87 4.02 13.42
N ALA A 101 0.07 3.29 12.80
CA ALA A 101 -0.10 2.80 11.42
C ALA A 101 -1.35 1.91 11.27
N LEU A 102 -1.58 1.00 12.23
CA LEU A 102 -2.80 0.19 12.29
C LEU A 102 -4.05 1.06 12.50
N ALA A 103 -3.97 2.08 13.36
CA ALA A 103 -5.08 2.97 13.66
C ALA A 103 -5.54 3.78 12.43
N ILE A 104 -4.61 4.20 11.57
CA ILE A 104 -4.95 4.82 10.27
C ILE A 104 -5.79 3.87 9.42
N GLY A 105 -5.37 2.60 9.29
CA GLY A 105 -6.14 1.58 8.57
C GLY A 105 -7.54 1.37 9.16
N ALA A 106 -7.67 1.42 10.49
CA ALA A 106 -8.96 1.34 11.18
C ALA A 106 -9.85 2.57 10.93
N ALA A 107 -9.28 3.78 10.92
CA ALA A 107 -10.02 5.00 10.61
C ALA A 107 -10.60 4.95 9.18
N VAL A 108 -9.83 4.45 8.21
CA VAL A 108 -10.28 4.25 6.82
C VAL A 108 -11.50 3.32 6.73
N GLU A 109 -11.61 2.28 7.57
CA GLU A 109 -12.77 1.37 7.54
C GLU A 109 -14.09 2.08 7.83
N THR A 110 -14.05 3.19 8.58
CA THR A 110 -15.26 3.96 8.95
C THR A 110 -15.94 4.58 7.73
N TRP A 111 -15.19 4.81 6.64
CA TRP A 111 -15.71 5.36 5.40
C TRP A 111 -16.88 4.55 4.81
N THR A 112 -16.82 3.21 4.89
CA THR A 112 -17.88 2.34 4.35
C THR A 112 -19.22 2.54 5.06
N VAL A 113 -19.20 2.85 6.36
CA VAL A 113 -20.39 3.19 7.13
C VAL A 113 -20.94 4.57 6.72
N LEU A 114 -20.06 5.52 6.43
CA LEU A 114 -20.47 6.84 5.94
C LEU A 114 -21.07 6.76 4.53
N GLN A 115 -20.49 5.93 3.65
CA GLN A 115 -21.06 5.67 2.33
C GLN A 115 -22.44 5.03 2.40
N PHE A 116 -22.65 4.08 3.31
CA PHE A 116 -23.98 3.52 3.56
C PHE A 116 -24.98 4.62 3.95
N GLY A 117 -24.60 5.52 4.86
CA GLY A 117 -25.44 6.65 5.24
C GLY A 117 -25.77 7.58 4.07
N ASP A 118 -24.81 7.85 3.20
CA ASP A 118 -25.00 8.68 2.00
C ASP A 118 -25.87 7.99 0.93
N GLU A 119 -25.79 6.67 0.80
CA GLU A 119 -26.55 5.90 -0.18
C GLU A 119 -28.02 5.72 0.23
N TYR A 120 -28.26 5.38 1.50
CA TYR A 120 -29.58 4.99 1.97
C TYR A 120 -30.30 6.06 2.80
N TRP A 121 -29.56 6.98 3.44
CA TRP A 121 -30.07 8.00 4.35
C TRP A 121 -29.60 9.42 3.97
N ARG A 122 -29.39 9.68 2.67
CA ARG A 122 -28.78 10.92 2.15
C ARG A 122 -29.38 12.19 2.75
N ASP A 123 -30.69 12.23 2.96
CA ASP A 123 -31.39 13.41 3.51
C ASP A 123 -30.95 13.76 4.95
N TRP A 124 -30.42 12.79 5.70
CA TRP A 124 -29.96 12.97 7.07
C TRP A 124 -28.44 12.91 7.21
N THR A 125 -27.77 12.09 6.40
CA THR A 125 -26.33 11.81 6.50
C THR A 125 -25.63 11.84 5.15
N PRO A 126 -25.68 12.97 4.40
CA PRO A 126 -24.95 13.07 3.14
C PRO A 126 -23.43 13.05 3.39
N ILE A 127 -22.68 12.45 2.46
CA ILE A 127 -21.23 12.21 2.64
C ILE A 127 -20.47 13.52 2.86
N GLU A 128 -20.87 14.61 2.20
CA GLU A 128 -20.24 15.92 2.30
C GLU A 128 -20.29 16.47 3.73
N ALA A 129 -21.42 16.24 4.43
CA ALA A 129 -21.56 16.62 5.84
C ALA A 129 -20.81 15.68 6.80
N ALA A 130 -20.51 14.45 6.36
CA ALA A 130 -19.76 13.46 7.12
C ALA A 130 -18.24 13.63 7.01
N ILE A 131 -17.72 14.16 5.90
CA ILE A 131 -16.29 14.34 5.65
C ILE A 131 -15.55 15.02 6.82
N PRO A 132 -16.03 16.15 7.40
CA PRO A 132 -15.34 16.77 8.53
C PRO A 132 -15.25 15.87 9.78
N ARG A 133 -16.21 14.95 9.97
CA ARG A 133 -16.19 13.98 11.08
C ARG A 133 -15.17 12.87 10.80
N TYR A 134 -15.17 12.35 9.58
CA TYR A 134 -14.19 11.39 9.11
C TYR A 134 -12.76 11.91 9.26
N LEU A 135 -12.48 13.13 8.78
CA LEU A 135 -11.16 13.73 8.85
C LEU A 135 -10.66 13.91 10.29
N ARG A 136 -11.53 14.27 11.25
CA ARG A 136 -11.14 14.32 12.67
C ARG A 136 -10.79 12.95 13.23
N MET A 137 -11.52 11.91 12.83
CA MET A 137 -11.20 10.53 13.25
C MET A 137 -9.87 10.07 12.65
N PHE A 138 -9.65 10.37 11.36
CA PHE A 138 -8.37 10.11 10.70
C PHE A 138 -7.22 10.86 11.39
N GLU A 139 -7.36 12.17 11.62
CA GLU A 139 -6.34 12.99 12.28
C GLU A 139 -6.04 12.52 13.71
N ALA A 140 -7.05 12.07 14.45
CA ALA A 140 -6.85 11.47 15.77
C ALA A 140 -6.14 10.10 15.72
N SER A 141 -6.20 9.41 14.58
CA SER A 141 -5.58 8.08 14.39
C SER A 141 -4.12 8.14 13.94
N THR A 142 -3.61 9.30 13.51
CA THR A 142 -2.25 9.39 12.95
C THR A 142 -1.17 9.28 14.01
N GLY A 143 -1.46 9.68 15.25
CA GLY A 143 -0.50 9.66 16.36
C GLY A 143 0.83 10.32 15.99
N SER A 144 1.91 9.54 16.02
CA SER A 144 3.27 9.97 15.70
C SER A 144 3.64 9.87 14.22
N VAL A 145 2.77 9.32 13.36
CA VAL A 145 3.05 9.10 11.94
C VAL A 145 3.18 10.44 11.20
N PRO A 146 4.28 10.67 10.45
CA PRO A 146 4.47 11.90 9.69
C PRO A 146 3.33 12.15 8.68
N PRO A 147 2.93 13.42 8.45
CA PRO A 147 1.77 13.75 7.62
C PRO A 147 1.78 13.10 6.22
N ILE A 148 2.90 13.17 5.50
CA ILE A 148 3.04 12.54 4.18
C ILE A 148 2.76 11.03 4.24
N ALA A 149 3.36 10.34 5.23
CA ALA A 149 3.19 8.91 5.39
C ALA A 149 1.75 8.55 5.78
N ALA A 150 1.11 9.35 6.64
CA ALA A 150 -0.27 9.13 7.08
C ALA A 150 -1.26 9.24 5.90
N GLU A 151 -1.14 10.29 5.09
CA GLU A 151 -2.02 10.50 3.93
C GLU A 151 -1.81 9.42 2.85
N ILE A 152 -0.56 9.05 2.54
CA ILE A 152 -0.28 7.93 1.62
C ILE A 152 -0.83 6.62 2.16
N THR A 153 -0.71 6.38 3.46
CA THR A 153 -1.25 5.18 4.11
C THR A 153 -2.77 5.11 3.95
N ALA A 154 -3.48 6.22 4.15
CA ALA A 154 -4.92 6.28 3.93
C ALA A 154 -5.31 6.06 2.46
N ILE A 155 -4.59 6.67 1.51
CA ILE A 155 -4.76 6.44 0.06
C ILE A 155 -4.68 4.95 -0.27
N VAL A 156 -3.63 4.28 0.20
CA VAL A 156 -3.40 2.85 -0.07
C VAL A 156 -4.47 1.96 0.59
N CYS A 157 -4.87 2.27 1.81
CA CYS A 157 -5.93 1.52 2.50
C CYS A 157 -7.28 1.69 1.80
N HIS A 158 -7.63 2.91 1.37
CA HIS A 158 -8.86 3.15 0.61
C HIS A 158 -8.86 2.43 -0.73
N ALA A 159 -7.71 2.44 -1.43
CA ALA A 159 -7.52 1.71 -2.67
C ALA A 159 -7.72 0.20 -2.47
N ALA A 160 -7.08 -0.39 -1.47
CA ALA A 160 -7.23 -1.81 -1.13
C ALA A 160 -8.69 -2.20 -0.82
N ARG A 161 -9.48 -1.27 -0.27
CA ARG A 161 -10.90 -1.45 0.07
C ARG A 161 -11.85 -1.04 -1.06
N ARG A 162 -11.34 -0.60 -2.21
CA ARG A 162 -12.11 -0.05 -3.34
C ARG A 162 -13.03 1.11 -2.97
N THR A 163 -12.64 1.86 -1.95
CA THR A 163 -13.36 3.07 -1.47
C THR A 163 -12.75 4.32 -2.12
N HIS A 164 -12.77 4.38 -3.45
CA HIS A 164 -12.02 5.38 -4.23
C HIS A 164 -12.43 6.82 -3.94
N ALA A 165 -13.67 7.09 -3.53
CA ALA A 165 -14.06 8.43 -3.09
C ALA A 165 -13.24 8.91 -1.87
N GLY A 166 -12.99 8.04 -0.91
CA GLY A 166 -12.11 8.32 0.22
C GLY A 166 -10.64 8.44 -0.20
N MET A 167 -10.18 7.59 -1.14
CA MET A 167 -8.86 7.74 -1.74
C MET A 167 -8.67 9.14 -2.38
N LYS A 168 -9.67 9.60 -3.14
CA LYS A 168 -9.69 10.92 -3.80
C LYS A 168 -9.71 12.08 -2.80
N LEU A 169 -10.24 11.88 -1.59
CA LEU A 169 -10.18 12.87 -0.50
C LEU A 169 -8.74 13.05 0.04
N HIS A 170 -7.96 11.98 0.11
CA HIS A 170 -6.60 12.01 0.67
C HIS A 170 -5.51 12.41 -0.34
N LEU A 171 -5.71 12.20 -1.64
CA LEU A 171 -4.78 12.63 -2.70
C LEU A 171 -4.37 14.12 -2.60
N PRO A 172 -5.29 15.10 -2.63
CA PRO A 172 -4.94 16.52 -2.48
C PRO A 172 -4.20 16.82 -1.18
N ARG A 173 -4.57 16.15 -0.08
CA ARG A 173 -3.96 16.34 1.23
C ARG A 173 -2.52 15.83 1.27
N ALA A 174 -2.25 14.67 0.67
CA ALA A 174 -0.90 14.13 0.54
C ALA A 174 0.01 15.09 -0.25
N PHE A 175 -0.45 15.60 -1.39
CA PHE A 175 0.34 16.53 -2.21
C PHE A 175 0.53 17.89 -1.53
N ALA A 176 -0.49 18.42 -0.85
CA ALA A 176 -0.36 19.64 -0.05
C ALA A 176 0.64 19.47 1.12
N ALA A 177 0.78 18.26 1.66
CA ALA A 177 1.79 17.93 2.67
C ALA A 177 3.21 17.72 2.10
N GLY A 178 3.37 17.78 0.77
CA GLY A 178 4.67 17.62 0.09
C GLY A 178 4.98 16.21 -0.41
N ALA A 179 3.98 15.31 -0.49
CA ALA A 179 4.18 14.02 -1.14
C ALA A 179 4.54 14.21 -2.62
N THR A 180 5.41 13.36 -3.16
CA THR A 180 5.66 13.31 -4.61
C THR A 180 4.79 12.23 -5.25
N ALA A 181 4.53 12.34 -6.56
CA ALA A 181 3.84 11.29 -7.31
C ALA A 181 4.56 9.94 -7.19
N ALA A 182 5.89 9.94 -7.13
CA ALA A 182 6.69 8.72 -6.95
C ALA A 182 6.42 8.04 -5.59
N MET A 183 6.22 8.79 -4.52
CA MET A 183 5.88 8.24 -3.19
C MET A 183 4.50 7.59 -3.19
N VAL A 184 3.49 8.25 -3.78
CA VAL A 184 2.12 7.72 -3.90
C VAL A 184 2.12 6.47 -4.79
N ALA A 185 2.82 6.51 -5.92
CA ALA A 185 2.95 5.37 -6.85
C ALA A 185 3.66 4.17 -6.19
N GLU A 186 4.70 4.41 -5.38
CA GLU A 186 5.32 3.36 -4.58
C GLU A 186 4.33 2.73 -3.60
N GLY A 187 3.62 3.54 -2.80
CA GLY A 187 2.62 3.03 -1.86
C GLY A 187 1.52 2.20 -2.54
N LEU A 188 0.95 2.70 -3.64
CA LEU A 188 -0.07 1.97 -4.41
C LEU A 188 0.47 0.68 -5.02
N SER A 189 1.73 0.64 -5.46
CA SER A 189 2.30 -0.58 -6.05
C SER A 189 2.28 -1.78 -5.11
N PHE A 190 2.26 -1.56 -3.80
CA PHE A 190 2.18 -2.62 -2.79
C PHE A 190 0.87 -3.42 -2.87
N LEU A 191 -0.21 -2.85 -3.42
CA LEU A 191 -1.49 -3.53 -3.65
C LEU A 191 -1.34 -4.84 -4.43
N LEU A 192 -0.34 -4.93 -5.31
CA LEU A 192 -0.11 -6.12 -6.14
C LEU A 192 0.07 -7.41 -5.33
N LEU A 193 0.58 -7.34 -4.09
CA LEU A 193 0.75 -8.52 -3.25
C LEU A 193 -0.53 -8.94 -2.52
N PRO A 194 -1.16 -8.11 -1.65
CA PRO A 194 -2.31 -8.55 -0.87
C PRO A 194 -3.67 -8.32 -1.54
N ALA A 195 -3.75 -7.48 -2.58
CA ALA A 195 -5.02 -7.11 -3.24
C ALA A 195 -5.04 -7.43 -4.76
N GLY A 196 -3.87 -7.64 -5.37
CA GLY A 196 -3.70 -8.04 -6.76
C GLY A 196 -3.74 -6.89 -7.78
N GLY A 197 -3.38 -7.24 -9.03
CA GLY A 197 -3.34 -6.32 -10.18
C GLY A 197 -4.63 -5.54 -10.44
N PRO A 198 -5.82 -6.18 -10.44
CA PRO A 198 -7.08 -5.47 -10.66
C PRO A 198 -7.32 -4.32 -9.67
N CYS A 199 -6.97 -4.52 -8.40
CA CYS A 199 -7.10 -3.46 -7.40
C CYS A 199 -6.19 -2.27 -7.69
N LEU A 200 -4.98 -2.52 -8.20
CA LEU A 200 -4.07 -1.44 -8.61
C LEU A 200 -4.59 -0.69 -9.84
N ILE A 201 -5.18 -1.40 -10.82
CA ILE A 201 -5.79 -0.77 -12.00
C ILE A 201 -6.87 0.24 -11.56
N ASP A 202 -7.80 -0.21 -10.71
CA ASP A 202 -8.89 0.64 -10.22
C ASP A 202 -8.36 1.87 -9.46
N ALA A 203 -7.33 1.68 -8.62
CA ALA A 203 -6.73 2.75 -7.84
C ALA A 203 -5.99 3.79 -8.71
N VAL A 204 -5.20 3.33 -9.68
CA VAL A 204 -4.49 4.22 -10.60
C VAL A 204 -5.48 4.99 -11.48
N GLN A 205 -6.56 4.34 -11.95
CA GLN A 205 -7.62 5.02 -12.68
C GLN A 205 -8.31 6.08 -11.82
N ALA A 206 -8.63 5.76 -10.56
CA ALA A 206 -9.22 6.74 -9.65
C ALA A 206 -8.31 7.96 -9.42
N TRP A 207 -6.99 7.78 -9.32
CA TRP A 207 -6.06 8.90 -9.25
C TRP A 207 -6.03 9.68 -10.57
N ALA A 208 -5.98 9.02 -11.73
CA ALA A 208 -6.02 9.68 -13.03
C ALA A 208 -7.29 10.54 -13.20
N ASP A 209 -8.46 10.02 -12.82
CA ASP A 209 -9.72 10.76 -12.84
C ASP A 209 -9.68 12.00 -11.94
N ALA A 210 -9.06 11.89 -10.76
CA ALA A 210 -8.93 13.01 -9.82
C ALA A 210 -8.03 14.12 -10.38
N SER A 211 -6.90 13.74 -11.00
CA SER A 211 -5.99 14.67 -11.68
C SER A 211 -6.65 15.32 -12.90
N ALA A 212 -7.47 14.59 -13.66
CA ALA A 212 -8.22 15.15 -14.77
C ALA A 212 -9.29 16.16 -14.30
N ALA A 213 -9.92 15.91 -13.15
CA ALA A 213 -10.92 16.82 -12.56
C ALA A 213 -10.30 18.06 -11.91
N ASP A 214 -9.10 17.94 -11.36
CA ASP A 214 -8.32 19.03 -10.77
C ASP A 214 -6.86 18.98 -11.28
N PRO A 215 -6.54 19.76 -12.32
CA PRO A 215 -5.20 19.78 -12.92
C PRO A 215 -4.09 20.25 -11.98
N SER A 216 -4.41 20.79 -10.79
CA SER A 216 -3.41 21.09 -9.77
C SER A 216 -2.88 19.83 -9.07
N LEU A 217 -3.61 18.72 -9.17
CA LEU A 217 -3.18 17.41 -8.67
C LEU A 217 -2.27 16.71 -9.67
N PRO A 218 -1.05 16.29 -9.27
CA PRO A 218 -0.17 15.52 -10.13
C PRO A 218 -0.83 14.25 -10.69
N SER A 219 -0.58 13.97 -11.97
CA SER A 219 -1.01 12.74 -12.63
C SER A 219 -0.21 11.52 -12.16
N PRO A 220 -0.81 10.31 -12.10
CA PRO A 220 -0.08 9.07 -11.83
C PRO A 220 0.97 8.72 -12.89
N TYR A 221 0.88 9.31 -14.09
CA TYR A 221 1.74 9.01 -15.23
C TYR A 221 2.94 9.98 -15.35
N GLY A 222 3.08 10.93 -14.43
CA GLY A 222 4.01 12.06 -14.58
C GLY A 222 3.42 13.17 -15.47
N PRO A 223 4.21 14.22 -15.78
CA PRO A 223 3.80 15.20 -16.78
C PRO A 223 3.51 14.47 -18.10
N SER A 224 2.38 14.76 -18.73
CA SER A 224 2.01 14.10 -19.98
C SER A 224 2.97 14.49 -21.10
N ASP A 225 3.76 13.55 -21.61
CA ASP A 225 4.49 13.71 -22.88
C ASP A 225 3.53 13.78 -24.10
N LEU A 226 2.22 13.84 -23.88
CA LEU A 226 1.20 13.97 -24.93
C LEU A 226 1.11 15.39 -25.53
N GLU A 227 1.94 16.34 -25.08
CA GLU A 227 2.18 17.62 -25.74
C GLU A 227 3.51 17.64 -26.52
N ASN A 228 3.83 16.59 -27.27
CA ASN A 228 4.86 16.68 -28.31
C ASN A 228 4.25 16.62 -29.72
N PRO A 229 3.72 17.73 -30.25
CA PRO A 229 3.22 17.79 -31.63
C PRO A 229 4.35 17.80 -32.70
N ALA A 230 5.56 17.34 -32.38
CA ALA A 230 6.70 17.30 -33.29
C ALA A 230 7.23 15.88 -33.51
N ALA A 231 6.39 15.01 -34.08
CA ALA A 231 6.85 13.78 -34.71
C ALA A 231 5.96 13.40 -35.90
N SER A 232 5.87 14.31 -36.86
CA SER A 232 5.54 13.99 -38.25
C SER A 232 6.58 14.65 -39.13
N SER A 233 7.63 13.90 -39.43
CA SER A 233 8.56 14.12 -40.54
C SER A 233 8.66 12.83 -41.33
#